data_AF-A0A9E0BL62-F1
#
_entry.id   AF-A0A9E0BL62-F1
#
_cell.length_a   1.000
_cell.length_b   1.000
_cell.length_c   1.000
_cell.angle_alpha   90.00
_cell.angle_beta   90.00
_cell.angle_gamma   90.00
#
_symmetry.space_group_name_H-M   'P 1'
#
loop_
_entity.id
_entity.type
_entity.pdbx_description
1 polymer ?
#
loop_
_entity_poly.entity_id
_entity_poly.type
_entity_poly.pdbx_seq_one_letter_code
_entity_poly.pdbx_strand_id
1 'polypeptide(L)'
;MKVIILSIILLTIFACTPPEMPTPTPPPCVNNCDTFPLTEVWQKPIKSDTTESNLQEALVIENNILFKKIFDGNREVLQLKDGTTGETIWNWKDETNSIDDGGSITQTRYSDNNILAAAHRHIFNINSATGITNWHSTVPNPGSGGVQLSVFNNLAFHCRKNGWPATSASVTCTNINAPSWDTLFTIYKKGTFYPDPGAPSIYVNAVGDTILLNVAIYWNSTTQYANLYAFNKTKDTMLWSLDSIDYALSPNPAPIKNGTLYIAGWTKVLSINIETGQINWEKENFANALLDNGLILINNSLYINTSGNDGLYCLDANTGAKLGKSSNYGNVGELKHYNGRIYFTSAGDGKLHCVNATTMREEWAHLPSNNRIDSRSSFAFAGIAIDTARGYLYTSDHFFALCFKLPE
;
A
#
# COMPACT_ATOMS: atom_id res chain seq x y z
N MET A 1 -6.72 43.72 -66.70
CA MET A 1 -5.87 42.62 -66.20
C MET A 1 -5.26 43.08 -64.88
N LYS A 2 -5.86 42.73 -63.74
CA LYS A 2 -5.41 43.18 -62.40
C LYS A 2 -4.45 42.14 -61.83
N VAL A 3 -3.22 42.58 -61.56
CA VAL A 3 -2.20 41.79 -60.86
C VAL A 3 -2.48 41.88 -59.35
N ILE A 4 -2.64 40.74 -58.69
CA ILE A 4 -2.81 40.63 -57.24
C ILE A 4 -1.41 40.45 -56.64
N ILE A 5 -1.00 41.38 -55.78
CA ILE A 5 0.21 41.25 -54.95
C ILE A 5 -0.23 40.57 -53.65
N LEU A 6 0.32 39.39 -53.38
CA LEU A 6 0.09 38.60 -52.17
C LEU A 6 1.13 39.02 -51.13
N SER A 7 0.71 39.73 -50.08
CA SER A 7 1.56 40.04 -48.92
C SER A 7 1.42 38.91 -47.89
N ILE A 8 2.51 38.18 -47.66
CA ILE A 8 2.61 37.15 -46.61
C ILE A 8 2.91 37.86 -45.28
N ILE A 9 1.98 37.79 -44.33
CA ILE A 9 2.19 38.23 -42.95
C ILE A 9 2.70 37.02 -42.16
N LEU A 10 3.96 37.10 -41.72
CA LEU A 10 4.61 36.13 -40.86
C LEU A 10 4.16 36.38 -39.40
N LEU A 11 3.24 35.56 -38.88
CA LEU A 11 2.88 35.58 -37.45
C LEU A 11 3.95 34.85 -36.65
N THR A 12 4.76 35.59 -35.89
CA THR A 12 5.64 35.04 -34.86
C THR A 12 4.80 34.68 -33.64
N ILE A 13 4.63 33.37 -33.40
CA ILE A 13 4.00 32.85 -32.20
C ILE A 13 5.01 32.98 -31.05
N PHE A 14 4.86 33.98 -30.19
CA PHE A 14 5.50 33.98 -28.88
C PHE A 14 4.85 32.88 -28.05
N ALA A 15 5.55 31.76 -27.86
CA ALA A 15 5.18 30.78 -26.86
C ALA A 15 5.31 31.46 -25.49
N CYS A 16 4.19 31.75 -24.84
CA CYS A 16 4.16 32.06 -23.42
C CYS A 16 4.59 30.80 -22.66
N THR A 17 5.85 30.74 -22.23
CA THR A 17 6.23 29.89 -21.11
C THR A 17 5.48 30.38 -19.88
N PRO A 18 4.66 29.55 -19.21
CA PRO A 18 4.08 29.93 -17.94
C PRO A 18 5.19 30.31 -16.96
N PRO A 19 4.96 31.29 -16.06
CA PRO A 19 5.98 31.67 -15.08
C PRO A 19 6.38 30.44 -14.27
N GLU A 20 7.69 30.21 -14.14
CA GLU A 20 8.21 29.25 -13.16
C GLU A 20 7.62 29.63 -11.80
N MET A 21 6.80 28.75 -11.24
CA MET A 21 6.38 28.92 -9.87
C MET A 21 7.63 28.84 -9.00
N PRO A 22 7.88 29.84 -8.14
CA PRO A 22 9.02 29.76 -7.24
C PRO A 22 8.88 28.47 -6.45
N THR A 23 9.89 27.60 -6.49
CA THR A 23 10.03 26.53 -5.49
C THR A 23 9.98 27.22 -4.14
N PRO A 24 8.91 27.04 -3.34
CA PRO A 24 8.84 27.68 -2.04
C PRO A 24 9.91 27.02 -1.19
N THR A 25 11.10 27.61 -1.11
CA THR A 25 12.05 27.24 -0.07
C THR A 25 11.36 27.55 1.24
N PRO A 26 11.11 26.55 2.11
CA PRO A 26 10.43 26.81 3.35
C PRO A 26 11.20 27.91 4.10
N PRO A 27 10.52 28.91 4.67
CA PRO A 27 11.20 29.99 5.38
C PRO A 27 12.11 29.38 6.46
N PRO A 28 13.30 29.98 6.70
CA PRO A 28 14.20 29.51 7.73
C PRO A 28 13.45 29.46 9.06
N CYS A 29 13.61 28.34 9.76
CA CYS A 29 12.91 28.09 11.00
C CYS A 29 13.22 29.17 12.05
N VAL A 30 12.17 29.77 12.64
CA VAL A 30 12.29 30.74 13.74
C VAL A 30 11.60 30.16 14.98
N ASN A 31 12.41 29.72 15.95
CA ASN A 31 12.02 29.06 17.22
C ASN A 31 11.40 27.65 17.07
N ASN A 32 11.85 26.70 17.92
CA ASN A 32 11.47 25.28 17.91
C ASN A 32 11.73 24.55 16.58
N CYS A 33 12.94 24.68 16.06
CA CYS A 33 13.41 23.77 15.04
C CYS A 33 13.66 22.43 15.71
N ASP A 34 12.75 21.47 15.53
CA ASP A 34 13.11 20.07 15.73
C ASP A 34 14.44 19.86 15.00
N THR A 35 15.46 19.38 15.73
CA THR A 35 16.75 19.00 15.17
C THR A 35 16.50 17.80 14.27
N PHE A 36 16.02 18.08 13.07
CA PHE A 36 15.50 17.11 12.14
C PHE A 36 16.69 16.47 11.42
N PRO A 37 16.92 15.16 11.59
CA PRO A 37 18.07 14.51 10.99
C PRO A 37 17.88 14.20 9.50
N LEU A 38 16.67 14.40 8.94
CA LEU A 38 16.46 14.15 7.52
C LEU A 38 16.84 15.36 6.68
N THR A 39 17.47 15.08 5.55
CA THR A 39 17.73 16.08 4.51
C THR A 39 16.63 15.97 3.46
N GLU A 40 15.87 17.03 3.22
CA GLU A 40 14.94 17.09 2.09
C GLU A 40 15.74 17.09 0.78
N VAL A 41 15.47 16.12 -0.08
CA VAL A 41 16.14 15.96 -1.39
C VAL A 41 15.37 16.74 -2.44
N TRP A 42 14.05 16.61 -2.44
CA TRP A 42 13.15 17.39 -3.30
C TRP A 42 11.75 17.46 -2.71
N GLN A 43 11.04 18.53 -3.10
CA GLN A 43 9.63 18.77 -2.86
C GLN A 43 8.99 19.19 -4.18
N LYS A 44 7.90 18.53 -4.58
CA LYS A 44 7.22 18.79 -5.86
C LYS A 44 5.71 18.84 -5.64
N PRO A 45 5.01 19.83 -6.22
CA PRO A 45 3.57 19.96 -6.02
C PRO A 45 2.83 18.74 -6.59
N ILE A 46 1.82 18.27 -5.86
CA ILE A 46 0.97 17.15 -6.29
C ILE A 46 0.09 17.58 -7.46
N LYS A 47 -0.48 18.79 -7.33
CA LYS A 47 -1.28 19.48 -8.33
C LYS A 47 -0.58 20.76 -8.75
N SER A 48 -0.69 21.12 -10.04
CA SER A 48 -0.07 22.33 -10.58
C SER A 48 -0.56 23.62 -9.91
N ASP A 49 -1.79 23.62 -9.38
CA ASP A 49 -2.39 24.76 -8.68
C ASP A 49 -2.12 24.74 -7.16
N THR A 50 -1.37 23.76 -6.66
CA THR A 50 -1.08 23.56 -5.23
C THR A 50 -2.32 23.48 -4.35
N THR A 51 -3.47 23.06 -4.90
CA THR A 51 -4.63 22.75 -4.07
C THR A 51 -4.42 21.43 -3.32
N GLU A 52 -5.11 21.29 -2.20
CA GLU A 52 -5.01 20.12 -1.33
C GLU A 52 -5.37 18.83 -2.08
N SER A 53 -4.56 17.81 -1.87
CA SER A 53 -4.68 16.48 -2.46
C SER A 53 -3.89 15.47 -1.64
N ASN A 54 -4.49 14.33 -1.32
CA ASN A 54 -3.75 13.29 -0.62
C ASN A 54 -3.14 12.33 -1.63
N LEU A 55 -1.85 12.02 -1.43
CA LEU A 55 -1.25 10.85 -2.03
C LEU A 55 -1.45 9.66 -1.09
N GLN A 56 -2.01 8.59 -1.63
CA GLN A 56 -2.02 7.31 -0.91
C GLN A 56 -0.64 6.63 -1.02
N GLU A 57 -0.50 5.43 -0.45
CA GLU A 57 0.72 4.61 -0.47
C GLU A 57 1.50 4.73 -1.79
N ALA A 58 2.74 5.17 -1.69
CA ALA A 58 3.64 5.26 -2.83
C ALA A 58 4.37 3.93 -3.02
N LEU A 59 4.70 3.59 -4.27
CA LEU A 59 5.35 2.33 -4.61
C LEU A 59 6.70 2.63 -5.28
N VAL A 60 7.80 2.18 -4.67
CA VAL A 60 9.12 2.24 -5.30
C VAL A 60 9.14 1.26 -6.46
N ILE A 61 9.48 1.76 -7.66
CA ILE A 61 9.63 0.97 -8.87
C ILE A 61 11.05 1.21 -9.38
N GLU A 62 11.93 0.25 -9.11
CA GLU A 62 13.36 0.36 -9.41
C GLU A 62 13.97 1.63 -8.80
N ASN A 63 14.20 2.66 -9.62
CA ASN A 63 14.79 3.94 -9.23
C ASN A 63 13.76 5.09 -9.15
N ASN A 64 12.49 4.77 -9.40
CA ASN A 64 11.40 5.69 -9.53
C ASN A 64 10.38 5.48 -8.42
N ILE A 65 9.48 6.43 -8.26
CA ILE A 65 8.42 6.40 -7.26
C ILE A 65 7.07 6.63 -7.93
N LEU A 66 6.16 5.68 -7.75
CA LEU A 66 4.79 5.77 -8.23
C LEU A 66 3.89 6.30 -7.12
N PHE A 67 3.26 7.44 -7.36
CA PHE A 67 2.27 8.03 -6.47
C PHE A 67 0.85 7.77 -6.97
N LYS A 68 -0.05 7.46 -6.04
CA LYS A 68 -1.49 7.35 -6.26
C LYS A 68 -2.15 8.68 -5.89
N LYS A 69 -2.79 9.34 -6.85
CA LYS A 69 -3.55 10.58 -6.61
C LYS A 69 -5.00 10.25 -6.28
N ILE A 70 -5.57 10.95 -5.29
CA ILE A 70 -7.02 10.97 -5.13
C ILE A 70 -7.63 11.77 -6.27
N PHE A 71 -8.71 11.25 -6.83
CA PHE A 71 -9.47 11.88 -7.90
C PHE A 71 -9.88 13.31 -7.54
N ASP A 72 -9.44 14.29 -8.33
CA ASP A 72 -9.67 15.72 -8.11
C ASP A 72 -10.49 16.37 -9.25
N GLY A 73 -11.11 15.55 -10.11
CA GLY A 73 -11.80 15.98 -11.33
C GLY A 73 -10.96 15.83 -12.59
N ASN A 74 -9.63 15.79 -12.49
CA ASN A 74 -8.75 15.35 -13.57
C ASN A 74 -8.48 13.85 -13.40
N ARG A 75 -8.76 13.05 -14.45
CA ARG A 75 -8.69 11.58 -14.41
C ARG A 75 -7.27 10.99 -14.31
N GLU A 76 -6.27 11.82 -13.98
CA GLU A 76 -4.89 11.40 -13.74
C GLU A 76 -4.75 10.85 -12.32
N VAL A 77 -4.83 9.53 -12.18
CA VAL A 77 -4.89 8.88 -10.85
C VAL A 77 -3.58 8.21 -10.44
N LEU A 78 -2.59 8.12 -11.34
CA LEU A 78 -1.24 7.66 -11.04
C LEU A 78 -0.20 8.60 -11.67
N GLN A 79 0.92 8.79 -10.97
CA GLN A 79 2.03 9.59 -11.44
C GLN A 79 3.35 8.91 -11.08
N LEU A 80 4.18 8.61 -12.09
CA LEU A 80 5.53 8.12 -11.87
C LEU A 80 6.50 9.30 -11.90
N LYS A 81 7.34 9.37 -10.87
CA LYS A 81 8.41 10.35 -10.76
C LYS A 81 9.77 9.68 -10.68
N ASP A 82 10.78 10.36 -11.20
CA ASP A 82 12.17 9.99 -10.95
C ASP A 82 12.46 10.13 -9.44
N GLY A 83 12.96 9.07 -8.82
CA GLY A 83 13.15 9.04 -7.37
C GLY A 83 14.24 9.98 -6.88
N THR A 84 15.16 10.42 -7.75
CA THR A 84 16.29 11.27 -7.37
C THR A 84 15.95 12.75 -7.49
N THR A 85 15.14 13.12 -8.49
CA THR A 85 14.87 14.52 -8.85
C THR A 85 13.44 14.96 -8.55
N GLY A 86 12.51 14.01 -8.41
CA GLY A 86 11.08 14.26 -8.28
C GLY A 86 10.40 14.71 -9.58
N GLU A 87 11.14 14.77 -10.69
CA GLU A 87 10.60 15.12 -12.00
C GLU A 87 9.60 14.05 -12.46
N THR A 88 8.49 14.51 -13.04
CA THR A 88 7.46 13.60 -13.54
C THR A 88 7.96 12.92 -14.80
N ILE A 89 7.95 11.58 -14.81
CA ILE A 89 8.28 10.76 -15.98
C ILE A 89 7.03 10.62 -16.85
N TRP A 90 5.92 10.23 -16.24
CA TRP A 90 4.61 10.16 -16.89
C TRP A 90 3.47 10.30 -15.87
N ASN A 91 2.31 10.74 -16.35
CA ASN A 91 1.04 10.60 -15.65
C ASN A 91 0.23 9.53 -16.38
N TRP A 92 -0.49 8.70 -15.62
CA TRP A 92 -1.42 7.75 -16.20
C TRP A 92 -2.86 8.19 -15.96
N LYS A 93 -3.66 8.04 -17.00
CA LYS A 93 -5.08 8.28 -17.02
C LYS A 93 -5.80 7.02 -17.47
N ASP A 94 -6.96 6.76 -16.86
CA ASP A 94 -7.87 5.76 -17.36
C ASP A 94 -8.53 6.22 -18.68
N GLU A 95 -8.01 5.73 -19.81
CA GLU A 95 -8.57 6.00 -21.14
C GLU A 95 -9.89 5.26 -21.41
N THR A 96 -10.23 4.22 -20.64
CA THR A 96 -11.50 3.50 -20.81
C THR A 96 -12.66 4.21 -20.10
N ASN A 97 -12.38 5.27 -19.32
CA ASN A 97 -13.35 6.01 -18.52
C ASN A 97 -14.22 5.09 -17.65
N SER A 98 -13.61 4.02 -17.13
CA SER A 98 -14.25 3.01 -16.29
C SER A 98 -14.18 3.36 -14.81
N ILE A 99 -13.18 4.15 -14.40
CA ILE A 99 -13.13 4.78 -13.09
C ILE A 99 -14.09 5.98 -13.11
N ASP A 100 -15.16 5.92 -12.32
CA ASP A 100 -16.19 6.94 -12.18
C ASP A 100 -15.77 8.09 -11.24
N ASP A 101 -16.55 9.16 -11.22
CA ASP A 101 -16.29 10.34 -10.39
C ASP A 101 -16.33 9.95 -8.90
N GLY A 102 -15.15 9.97 -8.26
CA GLY A 102 -14.94 9.51 -6.88
C GLY A 102 -14.24 8.15 -6.76
N GLY A 103 -14.01 7.45 -7.87
CA GLY A 103 -13.20 6.23 -7.91
C GLY A 103 -11.71 6.53 -7.68
N SER A 104 -11.04 5.70 -6.88
CA SER A 104 -9.60 5.79 -6.65
C SER A 104 -8.91 4.46 -6.92
N ILE A 105 -7.61 4.52 -7.20
CA ILE A 105 -6.77 3.33 -7.25
C ILE A 105 -6.61 2.83 -5.80
N THR A 106 -7.31 1.76 -5.46
CA THR A 106 -7.32 1.19 -4.11
C THR A 106 -6.02 0.46 -3.82
N GLN A 107 -5.40 -0.14 -4.85
CA GLN A 107 -4.17 -0.89 -4.68
C GLN A 107 -3.31 -0.91 -5.94
N THR A 108 -2.00 -0.88 -5.75
CA THR A 108 -1.01 -1.10 -6.80
C THR A 108 -0.08 -2.25 -6.45
N ARG A 109 0.36 -2.97 -7.48
CA ARG A 109 1.39 -4.01 -7.40
C ARG A 109 2.34 -3.84 -8.58
N TYR A 110 3.61 -4.19 -8.38
CA TYR A 110 4.63 -4.14 -9.43
C TYR A 110 5.24 -5.52 -9.61
N SER A 111 5.38 -5.96 -10.86
CA SER A 111 6.12 -7.18 -11.24
C SER A 111 6.61 -7.04 -12.67
N ASP A 112 7.92 -7.21 -12.89
CA ASP A 112 8.54 -7.32 -14.22
C ASP A 112 8.03 -6.28 -15.23
N ASN A 113 8.33 -5.00 -15.00
CA ASN A 113 7.89 -3.86 -15.81
C ASN A 113 6.37 -3.61 -15.87
N ASN A 114 5.54 -4.37 -15.16
CA ASN A 114 4.10 -4.19 -15.14
C ASN A 114 3.65 -3.63 -13.80
N ILE A 115 2.89 -2.54 -13.85
CA ILE A 115 2.12 -2.01 -12.71
C ILE A 115 0.70 -2.54 -12.87
N LEU A 116 0.24 -3.32 -11.89
CA LEU A 116 -1.17 -3.64 -11.76
C LEU A 116 -1.84 -2.64 -10.83
N ALA A 117 -2.90 -2.00 -11.31
CA ALA A 117 -3.67 -1.04 -10.55
C ALA A 117 -5.12 -1.52 -10.44
N ALA A 118 -5.60 -1.67 -9.20
CA ALA A 118 -6.99 -2.01 -8.90
C ALA A 118 -7.80 -0.73 -8.65
N ALA A 119 -8.94 -0.61 -9.31
CA ALA A 119 -9.93 0.44 -9.08
C ALA A 119 -11.32 -0.19 -8.93
N HIS A 120 -11.75 -0.40 -7.69
CA HIS A 120 -12.98 -1.10 -7.33
C HIS A 120 -13.16 -2.45 -8.05
N ARG A 121 -13.83 -2.50 -9.22
CA ARG A 121 -14.04 -3.74 -10.03
C ARG A 121 -13.06 -3.90 -11.19
N HIS A 122 -12.19 -2.94 -11.42
CA HIS A 122 -11.29 -2.89 -12.57
C HIS A 122 -9.86 -3.22 -12.17
N ILE A 123 -9.17 -3.95 -13.05
CA ILE A 123 -7.75 -4.22 -12.96
C ILE A 123 -7.12 -3.70 -14.25
N PHE A 124 -6.18 -2.77 -14.11
CA PHE A 124 -5.38 -2.26 -15.22
C PHE A 124 -3.98 -2.82 -15.11
N ASN A 125 -3.42 -3.27 -16.24
CA ASN A 125 -2.00 -3.49 -16.38
C ASN A 125 -1.40 -2.33 -17.16
N ILE A 126 -0.42 -1.68 -16.56
CA ILE A 126 0.23 -0.48 -17.08
C ILE A 126 1.72 -0.79 -17.22
N ASN A 127 2.28 -0.51 -18.40
CA ASN A 127 3.71 -0.58 -18.60
C ASN A 127 4.40 0.48 -17.74
N SER A 128 5.28 0.05 -16.84
CA SER A 128 5.94 0.94 -15.87
C SER A 128 6.88 1.95 -16.51
N ALA A 129 7.46 1.64 -17.68
CA ALA A 129 8.39 2.55 -18.36
C ALA A 129 7.65 3.65 -19.12
N THR A 130 6.51 3.32 -19.76
CA THR A 130 5.81 4.24 -20.66
C THR A 130 4.53 4.83 -20.10
N GLY A 131 3.96 4.24 -19.05
CA GLY A 131 2.63 4.61 -18.56
C GLY A 131 1.51 4.21 -19.53
N ILE A 132 1.73 3.29 -20.47
CA ILE A 132 0.69 2.82 -21.39
C ILE A 132 -0.04 1.62 -20.79
N THR A 133 -1.37 1.62 -20.85
CA THR A 133 -2.19 0.45 -20.47
C THR A 133 -1.97 -0.70 -21.46
N ASN A 134 -1.39 -1.81 -21.00
CA ASN A 134 -1.22 -3.03 -21.79
C ASN A 134 -2.56 -3.77 -21.95
N TRP A 135 -3.33 -3.86 -20.86
CA TRP A 135 -4.66 -4.45 -20.87
C TRP A 135 -5.50 -4.00 -19.67
N HIS A 136 -6.81 -4.20 -19.78
CA HIS A 136 -7.81 -3.94 -18.76
C HIS A 136 -8.71 -5.16 -18.59
N SER A 137 -9.06 -5.46 -17.34
CA SER A 137 -9.97 -6.55 -16.99
C SER A 137 -11.00 -6.05 -15.97
N THR A 138 -12.22 -6.58 -16.05
CA THR A 138 -13.29 -6.29 -15.07
C THR A 138 -13.62 -7.55 -14.29
N VAL A 139 -13.65 -7.43 -12.95
CA VAL A 139 -14.01 -8.50 -12.03
C VAL A 139 -15.50 -8.40 -11.69
N PRO A 140 -16.32 -9.41 -12.01
CA PRO A 140 -17.72 -9.43 -11.61
C PRO A 140 -17.84 -9.51 -10.08
N ASN A 141 -18.65 -8.64 -9.49
CA ASN A 141 -18.94 -8.58 -8.05
C ASN A 141 -17.67 -8.59 -7.17
N PRO A 142 -16.86 -7.52 -7.14
CA PRO A 142 -15.68 -7.47 -6.28
C PRO A 142 -16.02 -7.37 -4.78
N GLY A 143 -17.29 -7.11 -4.45
CA GLY A 143 -17.76 -6.78 -3.11
C GLY A 143 -17.40 -5.36 -2.69
N SER A 144 -17.78 -4.98 -1.47
CA SER A 144 -17.66 -3.60 -0.97
C SER A 144 -16.22 -3.07 -0.90
N GLY A 145 -15.23 -3.94 -0.66
CA GLY A 145 -13.82 -3.56 -0.58
C GLY A 145 -13.10 -3.43 -1.93
N GLY A 146 -13.78 -3.74 -3.05
CA GLY A 146 -13.13 -3.80 -4.36
C GLY A 146 -12.18 -4.99 -4.52
N VAL A 147 -11.45 -5.02 -5.63
CA VAL A 147 -10.45 -6.04 -5.96
C VAL A 147 -9.20 -5.82 -5.11
N GLN A 148 -8.76 -6.87 -4.43
CA GLN A 148 -7.44 -6.98 -3.86
C GLN A 148 -6.54 -7.84 -4.76
N LEU A 149 -5.27 -7.48 -4.87
CA LEU A 149 -4.26 -8.03 -5.75
C LEU A 149 -3.04 -8.51 -4.97
N SER A 150 -2.53 -9.67 -5.39
CA SER A 150 -1.17 -10.12 -5.10
C SER A 150 -0.47 -10.45 -6.40
N VAL A 151 0.85 -10.27 -6.44
CA VAL A 151 1.68 -10.63 -7.61
C VAL A 151 2.87 -11.46 -7.17
N PHE A 152 3.24 -12.43 -8.00
CA PHE A 152 4.44 -13.25 -7.81
C PHE A 152 4.84 -13.90 -9.13
N ASN A 153 6.10 -13.76 -9.54
CA ASN A 153 6.66 -14.38 -10.76
C ASN A 153 5.76 -14.21 -12.00
N ASN A 154 5.36 -12.98 -12.31
CA ASN A 154 4.48 -12.64 -13.44
C ASN A 154 3.08 -13.26 -13.39
N LEU A 155 2.68 -13.77 -12.24
CA LEU A 155 1.31 -14.15 -11.95
C LEU A 155 0.65 -13.07 -11.11
N ALA A 156 -0.60 -12.78 -11.43
CA ALA A 156 -1.46 -11.95 -10.60
C ALA A 156 -2.60 -12.78 -10.04
N PHE A 157 -2.97 -12.47 -8.81
CA PHE A 157 -4.00 -13.18 -8.06
C PHE A 157 -5.03 -12.17 -7.54
N HIS A 158 -6.31 -12.54 -7.62
CA HIS A 158 -7.38 -11.84 -6.92
C HIS A 158 -8.46 -12.83 -6.50
N CYS A 159 -9.51 -12.31 -5.87
CA CYS A 159 -10.70 -13.08 -5.55
C CYS A 159 -11.88 -12.61 -6.41
N ARG A 160 -12.71 -13.55 -6.87
CA ARG A 160 -13.96 -13.28 -7.57
C ARG A 160 -15.12 -13.80 -6.73
N LYS A 161 -16.12 -12.96 -6.46
CA LYS A 161 -17.28 -13.34 -5.64
C LYS A 161 -18.47 -13.71 -6.54
N ASN A 162 -19.24 -14.69 -6.11
CA ASN A 162 -20.43 -15.16 -6.82
C ASN A 162 -21.70 -14.60 -6.15
N GLY A 163 -22.24 -13.54 -6.74
CA GLY A 163 -23.41 -12.82 -6.23
C GLY A 163 -23.09 -11.81 -5.13
N TRP A 164 -24.15 -11.15 -4.63
CA TRP A 164 -24.08 -10.27 -3.47
C TRP A 164 -25.36 -10.40 -2.63
N PRO A 165 -25.27 -10.82 -1.35
CA PRO A 165 -24.08 -11.37 -0.67
C PRO A 165 -23.52 -12.62 -1.37
N ALA A 166 -22.21 -12.84 -1.28
CA ALA A 166 -21.53 -13.88 -2.05
C ALA A 166 -21.83 -15.29 -1.50
N THR A 167 -22.39 -16.21 -2.30
CA THR A 167 -22.59 -17.60 -1.86
C THR A 167 -21.32 -18.45 -1.98
N SER A 168 -20.38 -17.99 -2.78
CA SER A 168 -19.05 -18.55 -2.95
C SER A 168 -18.09 -17.45 -3.42
N ALA A 169 -16.80 -17.66 -3.19
CA ALA A 169 -15.73 -16.80 -3.69
C ALA A 169 -14.56 -17.66 -4.16
N SER A 170 -14.05 -17.37 -5.35
CA SER A 170 -12.97 -18.12 -5.98
C SER A 170 -11.68 -17.31 -5.96
N VAL A 171 -10.58 -17.93 -5.57
CA VAL A 171 -9.24 -17.36 -5.77
C VAL A 171 -8.83 -17.65 -7.20
N THR A 172 -8.47 -16.61 -7.93
CA THR A 172 -8.13 -16.67 -9.36
C THR A 172 -6.68 -16.29 -9.59
N CYS A 173 -6.13 -16.73 -10.72
CA CYS A 173 -4.77 -16.45 -11.15
C CYS A 173 -4.76 -16.13 -12.64
N THR A 174 -3.83 -15.29 -13.06
CA THR A 174 -3.57 -15.04 -14.49
C THR A 174 -2.09 -14.79 -14.71
N ASN A 175 -1.61 -15.03 -15.95
CA ASN A 175 -0.32 -14.51 -16.37
C ASN A 175 -0.46 -13.02 -16.72
N ILE A 176 0.39 -12.18 -16.11
CA ILE A 176 0.37 -10.72 -16.27
C ILE A 176 0.60 -10.30 -17.73
N ASN A 177 1.40 -11.04 -18.49
CA ASN A 177 1.75 -10.69 -19.87
C ASN A 177 0.81 -11.30 -20.92
N ALA A 178 -0.04 -12.27 -20.53
CA ALA A 178 -1.02 -12.91 -21.38
C ALA A 178 -2.26 -13.26 -20.54
N PRO A 179 -3.15 -12.28 -20.27
CA PRO A 179 -4.17 -12.45 -19.24
C PRO A 179 -5.24 -13.47 -19.66
N SER A 180 -5.32 -14.57 -18.90
CA SER A 180 -6.42 -15.52 -18.88
C SER A 180 -6.66 -15.93 -17.42
N TRP A 181 -7.80 -15.52 -16.86
CA TRP A 181 -8.10 -15.77 -15.45
C TRP A 181 -8.59 -17.21 -15.23
N ASP A 182 -7.77 -18.00 -14.57
CA ASP A 182 -8.10 -19.35 -14.12
C ASP A 182 -8.57 -19.33 -12.66
N THR A 183 -9.52 -20.19 -12.33
CA THR A 183 -9.92 -20.44 -10.93
C THR A 183 -8.98 -21.48 -10.33
N LEU A 184 -8.36 -21.16 -9.21
CA LEU A 184 -7.51 -22.09 -8.47
C LEU A 184 -8.34 -22.93 -7.49
N PHE A 185 -9.09 -22.28 -6.61
CA PHE A 185 -10.00 -22.96 -5.70
C PHE A 185 -11.16 -22.04 -5.32
N THR A 186 -12.24 -22.64 -4.80
CA THR A 186 -13.45 -21.93 -4.40
C THR A 186 -13.78 -22.19 -2.95
N ILE A 187 -14.06 -21.10 -2.24
CA ILE A 187 -14.53 -21.08 -0.86
C ILE A 187 -16.05 -20.86 -0.87
N TYR A 188 -16.77 -21.62 -0.06
CA TYR A 188 -18.23 -21.57 0.00
C TYR A 188 -18.74 -20.93 1.29
N LYS A 189 -19.96 -20.38 1.21
CA LYS A 189 -20.74 -19.91 2.37
C LYS A 189 -20.86 -21.02 3.42
N LYS A 190 -20.73 -20.66 4.70
CA LYS A 190 -20.91 -21.56 5.85
C LYS A 190 -22.16 -21.15 6.64
N GLY A 191 -23.25 -21.92 6.53
CA GLY A 191 -24.52 -21.59 7.19
C GLY A 191 -25.06 -20.22 6.73
N THR A 192 -25.15 -19.25 7.65
CA THR A 192 -25.56 -17.87 7.36
C THR A 192 -24.40 -16.94 7.00
N PHE A 193 -23.15 -17.40 7.08
CA PHE A 193 -21.95 -16.58 6.88
C PHE A 193 -21.43 -16.61 5.45
N TYR A 194 -21.33 -15.44 4.82
CA TYR A 194 -20.84 -15.24 3.46
C TYR A 194 -19.31 -15.04 3.47
N PRO A 195 -18.56 -15.69 2.55
CA PRO A 195 -17.11 -15.57 2.49
C PRO A 195 -16.68 -14.31 1.73
N ASP A 196 -15.64 -13.66 2.25
CA ASP A 196 -14.92 -12.56 1.63
C ASP A 196 -13.39 -12.80 1.75
N PRO A 197 -12.81 -13.61 0.85
CA PRO A 197 -11.38 -13.85 0.82
C PRO A 197 -10.60 -12.67 0.25
N GLY A 198 -9.50 -12.32 0.92
CA GLY A 198 -8.49 -11.41 0.38
C GLY A 198 -7.54 -12.11 -0.60
N ALA A 199 -6.78 -11.31 -1.35
CA ALA A 199 -5.74 -11.83 -2.25
C ALA A 199 -4.67 -12.60 -1.47
N PRO A 200 -4.07 -13.68 -2.00
CA PRO A 200 -3.20 -14.56 -1.22
C PRO A 200 -1.87 -13.91 -0.79
N SER A 201 -1.37 -14.28 0.38
CA SER A 201 0.08 -14.29 0.63
C SER A 201 0.70 -15.48 -0.09
N ILE A 202 1.96 -15.33 -0.53
CA ILE A 202 2.60 -16.31 -1.42
C ILE A 202 3.90 -16.77 -0.77
N TYR A 203 4.09 -18.08 -0.68
CA TYR A 203 5.28 -18.72 -0.13
C TYR A 203 5.77 -19.79 -1.11
N VAL A 204 7.09 -19.86 -1.32
CA VAL A 204 7.69 -20.99 -2.03
C VAL A 204 8.45 -21.83 -1.02
N ASN A 205 8.09 -23.10 -0.90
CA ASN A 205 8.72 -23.99 0.06
C ASN A 205 10.08 -24.53 -0.44
N ALA A 206 10.76 -25.29 0.42
CA ALA A 206 12.10 -25.81 0.16
C ALA A 206 12.18 -26.74 -1.07
N VAL A 207 11.07 -27.34 -1.50
CA VAL A 207 11.02 -28.20 -2.69
C VAL A 207 10.52 -27.47 -3.94
N GLY A 208 10.28 -26.16 -3.87
CA GLY A 208 9.87 -25.32 -4.99
C GLY A 208 8.36 -25.24 -5.24
N ASP A 209 7.52 -25.80 -4.35
CA ASP A 209 6.07 -25.65 -4.48
C ASP A 209 5.64 -24.23 -4.11
N THR A 210 4.73 -23.66 -4.90
CA THR A 210 4.09 -22.37 -4.61
C THR A 210 2.85 -22.58 -3.76
N ILE A 211 2.87 -22.07 -2.53
CA ILE A 211 1.78 -22.14 -1.55
C ILE A 211 1.10 -20.77 -1.46
N LEU A 212 -0.22 -20.77 -1.62
CA LEU A 212 -1.08 -19.60 -1.48
C LEU A 212 -1.77 -19.64 -0.11
N LEU A 213 -1.67 -18.56 0.63
CA LEU A 213 -2.22 -18.39 1.97
C LEU A 213 -3.30 -17.31 1.94
N ASN A 214 -4.56 -17.74 1.97
CA ASN A 214 -5.72 -16.85 1.86
C ASN A 214 -6.44 -16.73 3.19
N VAL A 215 -6.50 -15.50 3.69
CA VAL A 215 -7.42 -15.11 4.75
C VAL A 215 -8.79 -14.86 4.15
N ALA A 216 -9.83 -15.48 4.70
CA ALA A 216 -11.21 -15.23 4.33
C ALA A 216 -12.04 -14.79 5.52
N ILE A 217 -12.62 -13.59 5.41
CA ILE A 217 -13.58 -13.09 6.38
C ILE A 217 -14.95 -13.68 6.05
N TYR A 218 -15.52 -14.40 7.00
CA TYR A 218 -16.89 -14.89 6.98
C TYR A 218 -17.76 -13.94 7.77
N TRP A 219 -18.76 -13.35 7.14
CA TRP A 219 -19.61 -12.33 7.76
C TRP A 219 -21.09 -12.63 7.59
N ASN A 220 -21.90 -12.16 8.54
CA ASN A 220 -23.35 -12.11 8.43
C ASN A 220 -23.87 -10.77 9.00
N SER A 221 -25.17 -10.65 9.24
CA SER A 221 -25.77 -9.40 9.74
C SER A 221 -25.45 -9.07 11.21
N THR A 222 -24.87 -10.00 11.97
CA THR A 222 -24.64 -9.84 13.42
C THR A 222 -23.18 -9.94 13.84
N THR A 223 -22.34 -10.67 13.09
CA THR A 223 -20.94 -10.93 13.47
C THR A 223 -20.12 -11.40 12.27
N GLN A 224 -18.81 -11.54 12.48
CA GLN A 224 -17.85 -12.09 11.53
C GLN A 224 -16.77 -12.92 12.23
N TYR A 225 -16.11 -13.77 11.46
CA TYR A 225 -14.89 -14.47 11.86
C TYR A 225 -14.00 -14.68 10.64
N ALA A 226 -12.73 -14.99 10.86
CA ALA A 226 -11.78 -15.25 9.80
C ALA A 226 -11.40 -16.74 9.76
N ASN A 227 -11.23 -17.25 8.55
CA ASN A 227 -10.60 -18.54 8.27
C ASN A 227 -9.31 -18.33 7.47
N LEU A 228 -8.39 -19.28 7.56
CA LEU A 228 -7.17 -19.31 6.77
C LEU A 228 -7.13 -20.58 5.93
N TYR A 229 -6.76 -20.42 4.66
CA TYR A 229 -6.63 -21.52 3.70
C TYR A 229 -5.21 -21.56 3.16
N ALA A 230 -4.62 -22.75 3.08
CA ALA A 230 -3.35 -22.98 2.40
C ALA A 230 -3.55 -23.90 1.21
N PHE A 231 -3.27 -23.37 0.02
CA PHE A 231 -3.43 -24.07 -1.24
C PHE A 231 -2.09 -24.23 -1.93
N ASN A 232 -1.69 -25.47 -2.23
CA ASN A 232 -0.50 -25.74 -3.03
C ASN A 232 -0.86 -25.59 -4.51
N LYS A 233 -0.48 -24.45 -5.09
CA LYS A 233 -0.73 -24.14 -6.49
C LYS A 233 0.05 -25.06 -7.44
N THR A 234 1.25 -25.48 -7.06
CA THR A 234 2.08 -26.37 -7.91
C THR A 234 1.43 -27.75 -8.07
N LYS A 235 0.79 -28.25 -7.00
CA LYS A 235 0.15 -29.57 -6.98
C LYS A 235 -1.36 -29.53 -7.22
N ASP A 236 -1.95 -28.34 -7.29
CA ASP A 236 -3.40 -28.13 -7.42
C ASP A 236 -4.21 -28.79 -6.29
N THR A 237 -3.74 -28.63 -5.04
CA THR A 237 -4.36 -29.28 -3.88
C THR A 237 -4.45 -28.33 -2.67
N MET A 238 -5.59 -28.34 -1.99
CA MET A 238 -5.71 -27.74 -0.65
C MET A 238 -4.84 -28.53 0.34
N LEU A 239 -3.92 -27.86 1.03
CA LEU A 239 -3.08 -28.48 2.05
C LEU A 239 -3.82 -28.61 3.37
N TRP A 240 -4.39 -27.48 3.83
CA TRP A 240 -5.11 -27.40 5.09
C TRP A 240 -5.96 -26.13 5.13
N SER A 241 -6.89 -26.09 6.08
CA SER A 241 -7.66 -24.90 6.44
C SER A 241 -7.80 -24.80 7.95
N LEU A 242 -7.72 -23.59 8.49
CA LEU A 242 -8.02 -23.27 9.88
C LEU A 242 -9.30 -22.44 9.94
N ASP A 243 -10.23 -22.89 10.77
CA ASP A 243 -11.52 -22.24 10.98
C ASP A 243 -11.49 -21.34 12.22
N SER A 244 -12.14 -20.18 12.14
CA SER A 244 -12.39 -19.28 13.26
C SER A 244 -11.13 -18.82 14.01
N ILE A 245 -10.10 -18.40 13.27
CA ILE A 245 -8.81 -17.99 13.84
C ILE A 245 -8.85 -16.62 14.54
N ASP A 246 -9.75 -15.72 14.15
CA ASP A 246 -10.09 -14.50 14.90
C ASP A 246 -11.42 -13.90 14.38
N TYR A 247 -11.86 -12.77 14.94
CA TYR A 247 -13.03 -11.98 14.54
C TYR A 247 -12.82 -11.19 13.23
N ALA A 248 -11.64 -10.60 13.06
CA ALA A 248 -11.23 -9.88 11.85
C ALA A 248 -9.72 -10.05 11.69
N LEU A 249 -9.22 -9.94 10.46
CA LEU A 249 -7.79 -10.01 10.18
C LEU A 249 -7.39 -8.88 9.24
N SER A 250 -6.20 -8.34 9.49
CA SER A 250 -5.50 -7.50 8.52
C SER A 250 -5.32 -8.30 7.22
N PRO A 251 -5.88 -7.85 6.08
CA PRO A 251 -5.67 -8.54 4.83
C PRO A 251 -4.25 -8.32 4.28
N ASN A 252 -3.75 -9.39 3.68
CA ASN A 252 -2.49 -9.66 3.00
C ASN A 252 -1.68 -8.51 2.32
N PRO A 253 -0.34 -8.68 2.20
CA PRO A 253 0.41 -9.90 2.55
C PRO A 253 0.84 -9.94 4.02
N ALA A 254 0.56 -11.06 4.67
CA ALA A 254 1.00 -11.38 6.01
C ALA A 254 2.51 -11.72 6.00
N PRO A 255 3.30 -11.29 7.00
CA PRO A 255 4.73 -11.60 7.04
C PRO A 255 5.01 -13.10 7.12
N ILE A 256 6.01 -13.54 6.37
CA ILE A 256 6.45 -14.93 6.30
C ILE A 256 7.96 -15.00 6.54
N LYS A 257 8.41 -15.95 7.37
CA LYS A 257 9.83 -16.25 7.58
C LYS A 257 10.04 -17.72 7.87
N ASN A 258 10.96 -18.35 7.14
CA ASN A 258 11.40 -19.74 7.37
C ASN A 258 10.23 -20.75 7.49
N GLY A 259 9.23 -20.65 6.60
CA GLY A 259 8.06 -21.54 6.61
C GLY A 259 7.03 -21.23 7.70
N THR A 260 7.15 -20.09 8.39
CA THR A 260 6.19 -19.60 9.38
C THR A 260 5.46 -18.37 8.87
N LEU A 261 4.14 -18.39 8.97
CA LEU A 261 3.24 -17.27 8.71
C LEU A 261 2.90 -16.56 10.02
N TYR A 262 2.86 -15.23 9.98
CA TYR A 262 2.42 -14.40 11.09
C TYR A 262 1.17 -13.62 10.74
N ILE A 263 0.14 -13.73 11.56
CA ILE A 263 -1.15 -13.07 11.34
C ILE A 263 -1.48 -12.22 12.55
N ALA A 264 -1.87 -10.97 12.32
CA ALA A 264 -2.50 -10.12 13.33
C ALA A 264 -3.98 -9.98 12.97
N GLY A 265 -4.82 -10.40 13.89
CA GLY A 265 -6.25 -10.23 13.85
C GLY A 265 -6.73 -8.98 14.54
N TRP A 266 -7.96 -8.98 15.03
CA TRP A 266 -8.50 -7.90 15.88
C TRP A 266 -8.10 -8.10 17.34
N THR A 267 -8.12 -9.35 17.80
CA THR A 267 -7.87 -9.74 19.19
C THR A 267 -6.63 -10.60 19.37
N LYS A 268 -6.19 -11.27 18.29
CA LYS A 268 -5.12 -12.27 18.35
C LYS A 268 -3.95 -11.96 17.45
N VAL A 269 -2.78 -12.45 17.84
CA VAL A 269 -1.64 -12.63 16.94
C VAL A 269 -1.26 -14.11 16.94
N LEU A 270 -1.12 -14.68 15.75
CA LEU A 270 -0.84 -16.09 15.56
C LEU A 270 0.48 -16.26 14.79
N SER A 271 1.23 -17.28 15.18
CA SER A 271 2.30 -17.87 14.37
C SER A 271 1.88 -19.25 13.92
N ILE A 272 1.98 -19.51 12.62
CA ILE A 272 1.45 -20.73 12.00
C ILE A 272 2.54 -21.35 11.13
N ASN A 273 2.78 -22.65 11.29
CA ASN A 273 3.61 -23.43 10.39
C ASN A 273 2.88 -23.61 9.04
N ILE A 274 3.48 -23.12 7.95
CA ILE A 274 2.82 -23.06 6.63
C ILE A 274 2.60 -24.45 6.03
N GLU A 275 3.48 -25.42 6.31
CA GLU A 275 3.38 -26.77 5.74
C GLU A 275 2.25 -27.59 6.38
N THR A 276 2.03 -27.39 7.68
CA THR A 276 1.14 -28.24 8.49
C THR A 276 -0.15 -27.56 8.94
N GLY A 277 -0.20 -26.23 8.91
CA GLY A 277 -1.29 -25.44 9.49
C GLY A 277 -1.28 -25.43 11.03
N GLN A 278 -0.26 -25.99 11.68
CA GLN A 278 -0.18 -25.98 13.14
C GLN A 278 0.13 -24.58 13.66
N ILE A 279 -0.65 -24.13 14.65
CA ILE A 279 -0.37 -22.90 15.39
C ILE A 279 0.85 -23.18 16.30
N ASN A 280 1.96 -22.49 16.03
CA ASN A 280 3.16 -22.57 16.86
C ASN A 280 2.93 -21.87 18.21
N TRP A 281 2.30 -20.70 18.17
CA TRP A 281 1.87 -19.94 19.34
C TRP A 281 0.74 -18.97 18.96
N GLU A 282 -0.03 -18.59 19.97
CA GLU A 282 -1.12 -17.61 19.90
C GLU A 282 -1.00 -16.63 21.07
N LYS A 283 -1.27 -15.35 20.81
CA LYS A 283 -1.34 -14.29 21.82
C LYS A 283 -2.62 -13.51 21.67
N GLU A 284 -3.29 -13.28 22.78
CA GLU A 284 -4.54 -12.53 22.85
C GLU A 284 -4.47 -11.46 23.93
N ASN A 285 -5.42 -10.52 23.91
CA ASN A 285 -5.71 -9.59 25.01
C ASN A 285 -4.52 -8.75 25.52
N PHE A 286 -3.51 -8.51 24.67
CA PHE A 286 -2.35 -7.71 25.04
C PHE A 286 -2.43 -6.25 24.59
N ALA A 287 -3.51 -5.88 23.88
CA ALA A 287 -3.87 -4.53 23.46
C ALA A 287 -5.40 -4.39 23.35
N ASN A 288 -5.92 -3.17 23.32
CA ASN A 288 -7.37 -2.94 23.21
C ASN A 288 -7.96 -3.41 21.88
N ALA A 289 -7.30 -3.08 20.77
CA ALA A 289 -7.51 -3.70 19.47
C ALA A 289 -6.25 -3.55 18.62
N LEU A 290 -6.08 -4.46 17.67
CA LEU A 290 -5.01 -4.41 16.69
C LEU A 290 -5.53 -3.71 15.43
N LEU A 291 -4.68 -2.89 14.79
CA LEU A 291 -5.05 -2.14 13.59
C LEU A 291 -4.68 -2.89 12.31
N ASP A 292 -5.54 -2.76 11.28
CA ASP A 292 -5.44 -3.50 10.01
C ASP A 292 -4.16 -3.24 9.20
N ASN A 293 -3.37 -2.20 9.52
CA ASN A 293 -2.16 -1.82 8.77
C ASN A 293 -0.88 -1.91 9.63
N GLY A 294 -0.79 -2.95 10.47
CA GLY A 294 0.04 -2.88 11.66
C GLY A 294 1.15 -3.90 11.84
N LEU A 295 1.25 -4.96 11.04
CA LEU A 295 2.17 -6.07 11.34
C LEU A 295 3.37 -6.10 10.39
N ILE A 296 4.57 -5.84 10.92
CA ILE A 296 5.83 -6.08 10.21
C ILE A 296 6.75 -7.01 10.99
N LEU A 297 7.53 -7.80 10.27
CA LEU A 297 8.56 -8.67 10.83
C LEU A 297 9.94 -8.06 10.54
N ILE A 298 10.68 -7.74 11.60
CA ILE A 298 12.06 -7.26 11.50
C ILE A 298 12.95 -8.26 12.24
N ASN A 299 13.82 -8.95 11.50
CA ASN A 299 14.64 -10.04 12.03
C ASN A 299 13.77 -11.10 12.73
N ASN A 300 13.81 -11.16 14.07
CA ASN A 300 13.05 -12.11 14.89
C ASN A 300 11.99 -11.43 15.77
N SER A 301 11.58 -10.21 15.41
CA SER A 301 10.66 -9.41 16.20
C SER A 301 9.48 -8.97 15.33
N LEU A 302 8.28 -9.20 15.82
CA LEU A 302 7.03 -8.74 15.23
C LEU A 302 6.64 -7.40 15.85
N TYR A 303 6.45 -6.39 15.00
CA TYR A 303 5.99 -5.08 15.42
C TYR A 303 4.54 -4.94 15.00
N ILE A 304 3.70 -4.58 15.97
CA ILE A 304 2.24 -4.55 15.81
C ILE A 304 1.75 -3.16 16.18
N ASN A 305 1.08 -2.52 15.24
CA ASN A 305 0.31 -1.30 15.49
C ASN A 305 -1.01 -1.62 16.21
N THR A 306 -1.37 -0.81 17.19
CA THR A 306 -2.52 -1.02 18.07
C THR A 306 -3.34 0.24 18.18
N SER A 307 -4.63 0.11 18.46
CA SER A 307 -5.55 1.23 18.57
C SER A 307 -5.63 1.81 19.98
N GLY A 308 -6.21 3.00 20.09
CA GLY A 308 -6.53 3.63 21.37
C GLY A 308 -5.31 4.24 22.06
N ASN A 309 -5.15 3.98 23.35
CA ASN A 309 -4.04 4.51 24.16
C ASN A 309 -2.78 3.63 24.11
N ASP A 310 -2.74 2.67 23.18
CA ASP A 310 -1.67 1.71 23.04
C ASP A 310 -0.73 2.10 21.89
N GLY A 311 0.57 2.25 22.19
CA GLY A 311 1.63 2.37 21.19
C GLY A 311 2.01 1.03 20.55
N LEU A 312 3.01 1.06 19.66
CA LEU A 312 3.52 -0.13 18.97
C LEU A 312 3.98 -1.21 19.97
N TYR A 313 3.54 -2.44 19.75
CA TYR A 313 4.03 -3.60 20.48
C TYR A 313 5.16 -4.28 19.71
N CYS A 314 6.11 -4.85 20.44
CA CYS A 314 7.13 -5.72 19.89
C CYS A 314 7.04 -7.09 20.56
N LEU A 315 6.87 -8.15 19.77
CA LEU A 315 6.81 -9.54 20.21
C LEU A 315 7.96 -10.34 19.61
N ASP A 316 8.48 -11.32 20.35
CA ASP A 316 9.39 -12.31 19.81
C ASP A 316 8.65 -13.21 18.81
N ALA A 317 9.19 -13.34 17.59
CA ALA A 317 8.53 -14.06 16.51
C ALA A 317 8.49 -15.59 16.72
N ASN A 318 9.32 -16.15 17.61
CA ASN A 318 9.34 -17.59 17.86
C ASN A 318 8.41 -18.01 19.00
N THR A 319 8.11 -17.11 19.93
CA THR A 319 7.39 -17.43 21.18
C THR A 319 6.15 -16.57 21.41
N GLY A 320 6.01 -15.47 20.68
CA GLY A 320 5.01 -14.43 20.90
C GLY A 320 5.22 -13.64 22.20
N ALA A 321 6.34 -13.83 22.91
CA ALA A 321 6.60 -13.12 24.16
C ALA A 321 6.74 -11.62 23.91
N LYS A 322 6.12 -10.78 24.73
CA LYS A 322 6.26 -9.32 24.63
C LYS A 322 7.69 -8.91 24.98
N LEU A 323 8.36 -8.30 24.00
CA LEU A 323 9.70 -7.75 24.12
C LEU A 323 9.68 -6.28 24.53
N GLY A 324 8.66 -5.53 24.09
CA GLY A 324 8.60 -4.10 24.37
C GLY A 324 7.29 -3.44 23.93
N LYS A 325 7.17 -2.16 24.27
CA LYS A 325 6.09 -1.27 23.83
C LYS A 325 6.64 0.14 23.67
N SER A 326 6.23 0.85 22.63
CA SER A 326 6.58 2.27 22.43
C SER A 326 5.63 3.21 23.21
N SER A 327 5.91 4.51 23.11
CA SER A 327 4.92 5.56 23.38
C SER A 327 3.71 5.43 22.46
N ASN A 328 2.58 6.01 22.87
CA ASN A 328 1.42 6.14 22.00
C ASN A 328 1.63 7.28 20.99
N TYR A 329 1.39 7.00 19.72
CA TYR A 329 1.48 7.97 18.62
C TYR A 329 0.12 8.27 17.99
N GLY A 330 -0.99 7.74 18.53
CA GLY A 330 -2.33 7.91 17.99
C GLY A 330 -2.60 6.96 16.82
N ASN A 331 -3.33 7.45 15.81
CA ASN A 331 -3.64 6.65 14.62
C ASN A 331 -2.43 6.61 13.67
N VAL A 332 -1.63 5.54 13.80
CA VAL A 332 -0.43 5.31 13.02
C VAL A 332 -0.75 4.65 11.68
N GLY A 333 -0.14 5.14 10.61
CA GLY A 333 -0.18 4.55 9.28
C GLY A 333 0.63 3.26 9.17
N GLU A 334 0.98 2.87 7.94
CA GLU A 334 1.81 1.68 7.71
C GLU A 334 3.21 1.82 8.32
N LEU A 335 3.70 0.71 8.89
CA LEU A 335 5.06 0.63 9.41
C LEU A 335 6.03 0.25 8.28
N LYS A 336 7.12 1.01 8.11
CA LYS A 336 8.22 0.65 7.19
C LYS A 336 9.52 0.54 7.97
N HIS A 337 10.33 -0.48 7.67
CA HIS A 337 11.61 -0.72 8.33
C HIS A 337 12.79 -0.38 7.41
N TYR A 338 13.79 0.33 7.96
CA TYR A 338 15.08 0.54 7.30
C TYR A 338 16.18 0.79 8.35
N ASN A 339 17.35 0.15 8.19
CA ASN A 339 18.51 0.26 9.07
C ASN A 339 18.19 0.20 10.58
N GLY A 340 17.38 -0.78 11.00
CA GLY A 340 17.05 -0.97 12.42
C GLY A 340 16.08 0.08 13.00
N ARG A 341 15.45 0.88 12.15
CA ARG A 341 14.47 1.90 12.51
C ARG A 341 13.12 1.60 11.86
N ILE A 342 12.05 2.03 12.53
CA ILE A 342 10.68 1.92 12.07
C ILE A 342 10.16 3.32 11.80
N TYR A 343 9.68 3.55 10.59
CA TYR A 343 9.14 4.80 10.10
C TYR A 343 7.64 4.66 9.88
N PHE A 344 6.89 5.68 10.28
CA PHE A 344 5.44 5.72 10.09
C PHE A 344 4.91 7.15 10.17
N THR A 345 3.77 7.39 9.51
CA THR A 345 3.01 8.64 9.66
C THR A 345 1.99 8.49 10.78
N SER A 346 1.65 9.60 11.43
CA SER A 346 0.57 9.65 12.41
C SER A 346 -0.50 10.65 12.02
N ALA A 347 -1.75 10.21 12.00
CA ALA A 347 -2.91 11.10 11.91
C ALA A 347 -3.28 11.73 13.26
N GLY A 348 -2.69 11.28 14.37
CA GLY A 348 -2.93 11.84 15.70
C GLY A 348 -2.27 13.20 15.91
N ASP A 349 -1.07 13.39 15.38
CA ASP A 349 -0.31 14.65 15.49
C ASP A 349 0.19 15.20 14.14
N GLY A 350 -0.08 14.50 13.03
CA GLY A 350 0.28 14.91 11.68
C GLY A 350 1.76 14.73 11.32
N LYS A 351 2.53 13.99 12.13
CA LYS A 351 3.98 13.86 11.99
C LYS A 351 4.42 12.58 11.27
N LEU A 352 5.64 12.62 10.76
CA LEU A 352 6.46 11.47 10.42
C LEU A 352 7.31 11.12 11.66
N HIS A 353 7.26 9.88 12.11
CA HIS A 353 8.04 9.40 13.25
C HIS A 353 9.10 8.39 12.81
N CYS A 354 10.16 8.34 13.60
CA CYS A 354 11.17 7.29 13.55
C CYS A 354 11.40 6.72 14.95
N VAL A 355 11.25 5.40 15.06
CA VAL A 355 11.43 4.64 16.30
C VAL A 355 12.57 3.65 16.12
N ASN A 356 13.47 3.58 17.09
CA ASN A 356 14.48 2.54 17.13
C ASN A 356 13.82 1.17 17.31
N ALA A 357 14.01 0.24 16.38
CA ALA A 357 13.32 -1.05 16.42
C ALA A 357 13.73 -1.89 17.64
N THR A 358 14.96 -1.73 18.15
CA THR A 358 15.45 -2.52 19.29
C THR A 358 14.96 -1.94 20.62
N THR A 359 15.10 -0.62 20.81
CA THR A 359 14.78 0.02 22.09
C THR A 359 13.33 0.46 22.22
N MET A 360 12.57 0.48 21.11
CA MET A 360 11.19 0.99 21.03
C MET A 360 11.04 2.46 21.44
N ARG A 361 12.14 3.23 21.41
CA ARG A 361 12.15 4.66 21.73
C ARG A 361 12.11 5.48 20.44
N GLU A 362 11.33 6.56 20.47
CA GLU A 362 11.36 7.58 19.43
C GLU A 362 12.77 8.16 19.35
N GLU A 363 13.33 8.15 18.15
CA GLU A 363 14.59 8.85 17.86
C GLU A 363 14.29 10.29 17.42
N TRP A 364 13.21 10.49 16.65
CA TRP A 364 12.73 11.80 16.24
C TRP A 364 11.28 11.74 15.72
N ALA A 365 10.64 12.91 15.66
CA ALA A 365 9.37 13.16 14.99
C ALA A 365 9.45 14.46 14.18
N HIS A 366 8.65 14.59 13.11
CA HIS A 366 8.72 15.73 12.20
C HIS A 366 7.38 16.10 11.60
N LEU A 367 7.03 17.40 11.65
CA LEU A 367 5.95 17.99 10.87
C LEU A 367 6.46 18.43 9.51
N PRO A 368 5.65 18.35 8.44
CA PRO A 368 6.09 18.80 7.13
C PRO A 368 6.47 20.28 7.17
N SER A 369 7.53 20.66 6.47
CA SER A 369 8.02 22.04 6.43
C SER A 369 6.94 23.05 6.03
N ASN A 370 6.03 22.62 5.13
CA ASN A 370 4.91 23.41 4.63
C ASN A 370 3.82 23.68 5.70
N ASN A 371 3.77 22.91 6.79
CA ASN A 371 2.85 23.15 7.92
C ASN A 371 3.01 24.54 8.56
N ARG A 372 4.22 25.13 8.46
CA ARG A 372 4.50 26.48 8.95
C ARG A 372 3.82 27.59 8.14
N ILE A 373 3.43 27.28 6.90
CA ILE A 373 2.78 28.20 5.97
C ILE A 373 1.28 27.91 5.94
N ASP A 374 0.92 26.62 5.84
CA ASP A 374 -0.46 26.16 5.82
C ASP A 374 -0.65 25.04 6.85
N SER A 375 -1.42 25.32 7.90
CA SER A 375 -1.65 24.38 9.00
C SER A 375 -2.40 23.11 8.60
N ARG A 376 -2.98 23.07 7.39
CA ARG A 376 -3.57 21.85 6.82
C ARG A 376 -2.52 20.85 6.34
N SER A 377 -1.31 21.33 6.05
CA SER A 377 -0.23 20.46 5.58
C SER A 377 0.18 19.48 6.67
N SER A 378 0.09 18.18 6.39
CA SER A 378 0.23 17.12 7.38
C SER A 378 0.66 15.81 6.74
N PHE A 379 1.41 14.98 7.46
CA PHE A 379 1.67 13.60 7.04
C PHE A 379 0.52 12.64 7.37
N ALA A 380 -0.56 13.12 7.99
CA ALA A 380 -1.72 12.31 8.33
C ALA A 380 -2.28 11.58 7.09
N PHE A 381 -2.47 10.26 7.19
CA PHE A 381 -2.95 9.41 6.10
C PHE A 381 -2.07 9.38 4.84
N ALA A 382 -0.91 10.03 4.85
CA ALA A 382 0.09 9.87 3.80
C ALA A 382 0.77 8.50 3.97
N GLY A 383 0.91 7.79 2.86
CA GLY A 383 1.70 6.56 2.83
C GLY A 383 3.19 6.86 2.71
N ILE A 384 4.01 5.93 3.18
CA ILE A 384 5.48 6.02 3.10
C ILE A 384 5.99 4.95 2.14
N ALA A 385 6.98 5.32 1.33
CA ALA A 385 7.79 4.35 0.61
C ALA A 385 9.27 4.57 0.94
N ILE A 386 10.04 3.49 1.08
CA ILE A 386 11.48 3.58 1.31
C ILE A 386 12.22 2.88 0.17
N ASP A 387 13.05 3.64 -0.54
CA ASP A 387 14.07 3.09 -1.43
C ASP A 387 15.29 2.76 -0.59
N THR A 388 15.42 1.48 -0.26
CA THR A 388 16.48 0.97 0.61
C THR A 388 17.87 1.03 -0.03
N ALA A 389 17.96 1.05 -1.36
CA ALA A 389 19.23 1.14 -2.08
C ALA A 389 19.82 2.56 -1.98
N ARG A 390 18.96 3.58 -2.01
CA ARG A 390 19.38 4.99 -1.84
C ARG A 390 19.29 5.48 -0.40
N GLY A 391 18.53 4.81 0.46
CA GLY A 391 18.15 5.34 1.77
C GLY A 391 17.27 6.59 1.62
N TYR A 392 16.34 6.57 0.66
CA TYR A 392 15.37 7.64 0.46
C TYR A 392 14.00 7.24 0.99
N LEU A 393 13.32 8.19 1.62
CA LEU A 393 11.94 8.07 2.09
C LEU A 393 11.06 9.01 1.26
N TYR A 394 10.00 8.49 0.66
CA TYR A 394 9.01 9.23 -0.10
C TYR A 394 7.68 9.28 0.66
N THR A 395 7.05 10.46 0.67
CA THR A 395 5.75 10.69 1.32
C THR A 395 5.08 11.95 0.73
N SER A 396 3.99 12.41 1.32
CA SER A 396 3.31 13.65 0.94
C SER A 396 2.78 14.41 2.15
N ASP A 397 2.59 15.72 2.01
CA ASP A 397 2.09 16.60 3.06
C ASP A 397 0.70 17.22 2.78
N HIS A 398 -0.09 16.54 1.93
CA HIS A 398 -1.37 16.97 1.34
C HIS A 398 -1.26 18.02 0.22
N PHE A 399 -0.08 18.59 -0.04
CA PHE A 399 0.10 19.59 -1.11
C PHE A 399 1.26 19.23 -2.03
N PHE A 400 2.31 18.65 -1.45
CA PHE A 400 3.55 18.30 -2.10
C PHE A 400 3.88 16.82 -1.89
N ALA A 401 4.43 16.20 -2.93
CA ALA A 401 5.21 14.98 -2.83
C ALA A 401 6.62 15.35 -2.35
N LEU A 402 7.16 14.56 -1.44
CA LEU A 402 8.41 14.83 -0.73
C LEU A 402 9.34 13.63 -0.82
N CYS A 403 10.64 13.91 -0.90
CA CYS A 403 11.70 12.93 -0.70
C CYS A 403 12.67 13.40 0.37
N PHE A 404 12.99 12.50 1.29
CA PHE A 404 13.96 12.71 2.35
C PHE A 404 15.09 11.69 2.25
N LYS A 405 16.34 12.14 2.43
CA LYS A 405 17.47 11.25 2.70
C LYS A 405 17.40 10.81 4.16
N LEU A 406 17.29 9.50 4.38
CA LEU A 406 17.35 8.89 5.70
C LEU A 406 18.80 8.93 6.24
N PRO A 407 18.99 9.14 7.56
CA PRO A 407 20.30 9.05 8.19
C PRO A 407 20.83 7.62 8.10
N GLU A 408 22.15 7.48 8.08
CA GLU A 408 22.83 6.18 8.00
C GLU A 408 22.51 5.26 9.20
#